data_AF-A0A2J4Z894-F1
#
_entry.id   AF-A0A2J4Z894-F1
#
_cell.length_a   1.000
_cell.length_b   1.000
_cell.length_c   1.000
_cell.angle_alpha   90.00
_cell.angle_beta   90.00
_cell.angle_gamma   90.00
#
_symmetry.space_group_name_H-M   'P 1'
#
loop_
_entity.id
_entity.type
_entity.pdbx_description
1 polymer ?
#
loop_
_entity_poly.entity_id
_entity_poly.type
_entity_poly.pdbx_seq_one_letter_code
_entity_poly.pdbx_strand_id
1 'polypeptide(L)'
;MTNSGRIQGQNITLDASSLTSSGAVQSALELALTLSGDVIAATGSKITALGDARLTGKVLGNQGLISAKTLEVNGDSLSNGGEISGVNSLNVTLSGNLQQHGKMLTGGTLGSSQKTESMVTPAFATPILTTSWLA
;
A
#
# COMPACT_ATOMS: atom_id res chain seq x y z
N MET A 1 8.11 8.46 12.22
CA MET A 1 9.42 8.93 11.73
C MET A 1 9.20 9.98 10.66
N THR A 2 10.02 11.04 10.63
CA THR A 2 9.98 12.03 9.55
C THR A 2 11.34 12.09 8.86
N ASN A 3 11.35 12.03 7.54
CA ASN A 3 12.54 12.24 6.72
C ASN A 3 12.38 13.49 5.84
N SER A 4 13.09 14.56 6.19
CA SER A 4 13.18 15.78 5.38
C SER A 4 14.52 15.93 4.66
N GLY A 5 15.44 14.99 4.87
CA GLY A 5 16.80 15.04 4.35
C GLY A 5 17.09 13.92 3.36
N ARG A 6 18.24 13.27 3.51
CA ARG A 6 18.65 12.14 2.68
C ARG A 6 19.04 10.97 3.56
N ILE A 7 18.38 9.84 3.34
CA ILE A 7 18.76 8.54 3.90
C ILE A 7 19.37 7.73 2.75
N GLN A 8 20.59 7.24 2.92
CA GLN A 8 21.28 6.44 1.92
C GLN A 8 21.99 5.26 2.57
N GLY A 9 21.95 4.10 1.93
CA GLY A 9 22.58 2.89 2.45
C GLY A 9 22.61 1.77 1.43
N GLN A 10 23.39 0.73 1.72
CA GLN A 10 23.40 -0.47 0.88
C GLN A 10 22.07 -1.23 0.99
N ASN A 11 21.68 -1.53 2.22
CA ASN A 11 20.37 -2.04 2.61
C ASN A 11 19.76 -1.08 3.62
N ILE A 12 18.47 -0.80 3.49
CA ILE A 12 17.75 0.06 4.43
C ILE A 12 16.55 -0.74 4.94
N THR A 13 16.52 -0.97 6.25
CA THR A 13 15.37 -1.55 6.94
C THR A 13 14.84 -0.52 7.92
N LEU A 14 13.53 -0.27 7.86
CA LEU A 14 12.84 0.62 8.78
C LEU A 14 11.60 -0.06 9.32
N ASP A 15 11.60 -0.27 10.63
CA ASP A 15 10.44 -0.71 11.39
C ASP A 15 9.96 0.46 12.27
N ALA A 16 8.77 0.98 11.99
CA ALA A 16 8.24 2.15 12.67
C ALA A 16 6.70 2.16 12.72
N SER A 17 6.12 3.01 13.55
CA SER A 17 4.67 3.21 13.54
C SER A 17 4.18 3.91 12.28
N SER A 18 4.88 4.95 11.83
CA SER A 18 4.55 5.69 10.60
C SER A 18 5.78 6.36 10.02
N LEU A 19 5.73 6.69 8.73
CA LEU A 19 6.77 7.43 8.01
C LEU A 19 6.13 8.55 7.19
N THR A 20 6.67 9.75 7.37
CA THR A 20 6.45 10.86 6.44
C THR A 20 7.79 11.22 5.82
N SER A 21 7.92 11.07 4.50
CA SER A 21 9.13 11.43 3.76
C SER A 21 8.83 12.60 2.82
N SER A 22 9.54 13.71 3.01
CA SER A 22 9.62 14.83 2.06
C SER A 22 11.00 14.94 1.39
N GLY A 23 11.98 14.18 1.88
CA GLY A 23 13.32 14.10 1.33
C GLY A 23 13.55 12.88 0.43
N ALA A 24 14.81 12.42 0.39
CA ALA A 24 15.23 11.26 -0.39
C ALA A 24 15.55 10.06 0.51
N VAL A 25 15.18 8.86 0.06
CA VAL A 25 15.61 7.57 0.60
C VAL A 25 16.18 6.77 -0.56
N GLN A 26 17.44 6.35 -0.48
CA GLN A 26 18.09 5.60 -1.55
C GLN A 26 18.80 4.36 -1.01
N SER A 27 18.33 3.17 -1.42
CA SER A 27 19.06 1.92 -1.21
C SER A 27 19.74 1.46 -2.50
N ALA A 28 20.90 0.83 -2.37
CA ALA A 28 21.62 0.26 -3.49
C ALA A 28 21.32 -1.22 -3.74
N LEU A 29 20.76 -1.94 -2.76
CA LEU A 29 20.25 -3.30 -2.90
C LEU A 29 18.82 -3.39 -2.36
N GLU A 30 18.65 -3.56 -1.05
CA GLU A 30 17.32 -3.79 -0.47
C GLU A 30 16.75 -2.55 0.24
N LEU A 31 15.45 -2.30 0.08
CA LEU A 31 14.68 -1.36 0.89
C LEU A 31 13.47 -2.06 1.50
N ALA A 32 13.47 -2.25 2.82
CA ALA A 32 12.33 -2.79 3.55
C ALA A 32 11.75 -1.73 4.50
N LEU A 33 10.54 -1.26 4.21
CA LEU A 33 9.79 -0.36 5.09
C LEU A 33 8.60 -1.14 5.65
N THR A 34 8.66 -1.53 6.93
CA THR A 34 7.57 -2.26 7.60
C THR A 34 6.94 -1.36 8.65
N LEU A 35 5.80 -0.76 8.31
CA LEU A 35 5.12 0.19 9.19
C LEU A 35 3.76 -0.34 9.64
N SER A 36 3.43 -0.14 10.91
CA SER A 36 2.13 -0.54 11.45
C SER A 36 1.01 0.47 11.18
N GLY A 37 1.37 1.67 10.77
CA GLY A 37 0.48 2.77 10.39
C GLY A 37 0.84 3.33 9.02
N ASP A 38 0.79 4.66 8.88
CA ASP A 38 0.78 5.28 7.56
C ASP A 38 2.19 5.51 6.97
N VAL A 39 2.27 5.40 5.65
CA VAL A 39 3.46 5.72 4.83
C VAL A 39 3.08 6.85 3.88
N ILE A 40 3.62 8.04 4.11
CA ILE A 40 3.35 9.24 3.32
C ILE A 40 4.63 9.70 2.61
N ALA A 41 4.69 9.50 1.30
CA ALA A 41 5.69 10.08 0.42
C ALA A 41 5.14 11.40 -0.16
N ALA A 42 5.58 12.53 0.42
CA ALA A 42 5.10 13.86 0.04
C ALA A 42 5.60 14.30 -1.34
N THR A 43 5.03 15.37 -1.88
CA THR A 43 5.48 15.97 -3.15
C THR A 43 6.98 16.28 -3.11
N GLY A 44 7.69 15.93 -4.17
CA GLY A 44 9.15 16.14 -4.27
C GLY A 44 9.99 15.07 -3.56
N SER A 45 9.38 14.21 -2.74
CA SER A 45 10.08 13.09 -2.12
C SER A 45 10.50 12.04 -3.16
N LYS A 46 11.61 11.34 -2.88
CA LYS A 46 12.14 10.28 -3.73
C LYS A 46 12.54 9.08 -2.89
N ILE A 47 11.79 7.99 -2.98
CA ILE A 47 12.12 6.72 -2.37
C ILE A 47 12.56 5.79 -3.50
N THR A 48 13.82 5.41 -3.52
CA THR A 48 14.41 4.65 -4.62
C THR A 48 15.24 3.48 -4.11
N ALA A 49 14.98 2.28 -4.63
CA ALA A 49 15.81 1.10 -4.42
C ALA A 49 16.40 0.65 -5.76
N LEU A 50 17.71 0.44 -5.83
CA LEU A 50 18.32 -0.11 -7.05
C LEU A 50 18.10 -1.63 -7.17
N GLY A 51 17.78 -2.31 -6.07
CA GLY A 51 17.31 -3.70 -6.05
C GLY A 51 15.85 -3.78 -5.61
N ASP A 52 15.56 -4.69 -4.70
CA ASP A 52 14.20 -4.99 -4.29
C ASP A 52 13.71 -4.05 -3.19
N ALA A 53 12.44 -3.66 -3.28
CA ALA A 53 11.78 -2.86 -2.26
C ALA A 53 10.46 -3.48 -1.81
N ARG A 54 10.26 -3.53 -0.50
CA ARG A 54 8.99 -3.91 0.13
C ARG A 54 8.50 -2.77 1.01
N LEU A 55 7.29 -2.30 0.72
CA LEU A 55 6.60 -1.29 1.51
C LEU A 55 5.38 -1.94 2.14
N THR A 56 5.32 -1.97 3.47
CA THR A 56 4.19 -2.46 4.24
C THR A 56 3.68 -1.33 5.13
N GLY A 57 2.39 -1.04 5.06
CA GLY A 57 1.77 0.04 5.83
C GLY A 57 0.26 -0.09 5.88
N LYS A 58 -0.41 0.66 6.74
CA LYS A 58 -1.87 0.71 6.79
C LYS A 58 -2.41 1.52 5.60
N VAL A 59 -2.12 2.81 5.57
CA VAL A 59 -2.42 3.71 4.45
C VAL A 59 -1.12 4.12 3.79
N LEU A 60 -1.01 3.86 2.48
CA LEU A 60 0.11 4.28 1.67
C LEU A 60 -0.32 5.46 0.79
N GLY A 61 0.26 6.63 1.02
CA GLY A 61 0.05 7.84 0.23
C GLY A 61 1.32 8.22 -0.52
N ASN A 62 1.24 8.31 -1.85
CA ASN A 62 2.36 8.73 -2.68
C ASN A 62 2.00 9.93 -3.56
N GLN A 63 2.63 11.07 -3.27
CA GLN A 63 2.62 12.28 -4.09
C GLN A 63 4.00 12.57 -4.71
N GLY A 64 5.01 11.75 -4.39
CA GLY A 64 6.39 11.86 -4.89
C GLY A 64 6.72 10.73 -5.86
N LEU A 65 7.95 10.22 -5.77
CA LEU A 65 8.43 9.07 -6.53
C LEU A 65 8.74 7.90 -5.58
N ILE A 66 8.18 6.73 -5.87
CA ILE A 66 8.59 5.44 -5.29
C ILE A 66 9.04 4.56 -6.45
N SER A 67 10.30 4.16 -6.48
CA SER A 67 10.83 3.31 -7.55
C SER A 67 11.75 2.22 -7.01
N ALA A 68 11.62 1.01 -7.56
CA ALA A 68 12.50 -0.10 -7.27
C ALA A 68 12.73 -0.98 -8.50
N LYS A 69 13.73 -1.87 -8.45
CA LYS A 69 13.85 -2.93 -9.45
C LYS A 69 12.65 -3.86 -9.37
N THR A 70 12.42 -4.40 -8.18
CA THR A 70 11.21 -5.17 -7.86
C THR A 70 10.50 -4.42 -6.76
N LEU A 71 9.24 -4.06 -6.95
CA LEU A 71 8.48 -3.30 -5.97
C LEU A 71 7.30 -4.13 -5.47
N GLU A 72 7.26 -4.37 -4.17
CA GLU A 72 6.13 -4.97 -3.45
C GLU A 72 5.51 -3.93 -2.52
N VAL A 73 4.19 -3.73 -2.66
CA VAL A 73 3.41 -2.80 -1.85
C VAL A 73 2.28 -3.56 -1.18
N ASN A 74 2.28 -3.57 0.15
CA ASN A 74 1.31 -4.26 0.99
C ASN A 74 0.63 -3.26 1.93
N GLY A 75 -0.70 -3.24 1.97
CA GLY A 75 -1.41 -2.43 2.95
C GLY A 75 -2.92 -2.52 2.93
N ASP A 76 -3.59 -1.66 3.68
CA ASP A 76 -5.05 -1.57 3.64
C ASP A 76 -5.49 -0.74 2.44
N SER A 77 -4.82 0.38 2.17
CA SER A 77 -5.16 1.23 1.04
C SER A 77 -3.94 1.92 0.45
N LEU A 78 -4.01 2.21 -0.84
CA LEU A 78 -2.97 2.92 -1.59
C LEU A 78 -3.60 4.09 -2.35
N SER A 79 -3.14 5.30 -2.09
CA SER A 79 -3.40 6.49 -2.89
C SER A 79 -2.12 6.96 -3.56
N ASN A 80 -2.12 7.01 -4.89
CA ASN A 80 -0.96 7.42 -5.67
C ASN A 80 -1.35 8.57 -6.60
N GLY A 81 -0.95 9.79 -6.24
CA GLY A 81 -0.97 10.96 -7.11
C GLY A 81 0.38 11.28 -7.77
N GLY A 82 1.46 10.60 -7.35
CA GLY A 82 2.82 10.73 -7.89
C GLY A 82 3.16 9.63 -8.89
N GLU A 83 4.36 9.06 -8.76
CA GLU A 83 4.81 7.92 -9.57
C GLU A 83 5.25 6.75 -8.69
N ILE A 84 4.75 5.56 -9.01
CA ILE A 84 5.16 4.27 -8.45
C ILE A 84 5.71 3.44 -9.61
N SER A 85 6.95 2.96 -9.51
CA SER A 85 7.62 2.25 -10.60
C SER A 85 8.36 1.00 -10.13
N GLY A 86 8.04 -0.15 -10.70
CA GLY A 86 8.78 -1.40 -10.52
C GLY A 86 9.43 -1.84 -11.82
N VAL A 87 10.74 -1.69 -11.98
CA VAL A 87 11.42 -1.89 -13.28
C VAL A 87 11.21 -3.30 -13.83
N ASN A 88 11.43 -4.32 -13.01
CA ASN A 88 11.21 -5.73 -13.35
C ASN A 88 9.79 -6.17 -13.01
N SER A 89 9.25 -5.74 -11.87
CA SER A 89 7.88 -6.06 -11.48
C SER A 89 7.34 -5.09 -10.44
N LEU A 90 6.03 -4.89 -10.47
CA LEU A 90 5.27 -4.15 -9.48
C LEU A 90 4.13 -5.03 -8.97
N ASN A 91 4.17 -5.37 -7.69
CA ASN A 91 3.14 -6.15 -7.00
C ASN A 91 2.48 -5.30 -5.92
N VAL A 92 1.17 -5.20 -5.95
CA VAL A 92 0.36 -4.41 -5.04
C VAL A 92 -0.72 -5.28 -4.43
N THR A 93 -0.61 -5.56 -3.13
CA THR A 93 -1.59 -6.33 -2.37
C THR A 93 -2.27 -5.41 -1.37
N LEU A 94 -3.58 -5.22 -1.54
CA LEU A 94 -4.37 -4.33 -0.69
C LEU A 94 -5.56 -5.07 -0.07
N SER A 95 -5.79 -4.84 1.21
CA SER A 95 -7.00 -5.32 1.89
C SER A 95 -8.23 -4.47 1.55
N GLY A 96 -8.03 -3.25 1.06
CA GLY A 96 -9.06 -2.28 0.74
C GLY A 96 -8.81 -1.63 -0.62
N ASN A 97 -8.87 -0.29 -0.67
CA ASN A 97 -9.02 0.47 -1.91
C ASN A 97 -7.68 0.91 -2.52
N LEU A 98 -7.61 0.84 -3.86
CA LEU A 98 -6.58 1.41 -4.70
C LEU A 98 -7.08 2.69 -5.40
N GLN A 99 -6.47 3.84 -5.09
CA GLN A 99 -6.74 5.14 -5.71
C GLN A 99 -5.56 5.59 -6.55
N GLN A 100 -5.69 5.53 -7.88
CA GLN A 100 -4.61 5.87 -8.82
C GLN A 100 -4.95 7.13 -9.61
N HIS A 101 -4.24 8.20 -9.31
CA HIS A 101 -4.37 9.51 -9.98
C HIS A 101 -3.08 9.90 -10.73
N GLY A 102 -1.94 9.31 -10.33
CA GLY A 102 -0.64 9.50 -10.95
C GLY A 102 -0.26 8.35 -11.88
N LYS A 103 1.00 7.92 -11.82
CA LYS A 103 1.54 6.84 -12.66
C LYS A 103 1.87 5.60 -11.84
N MET A 104 1.46 4.43 -12.36
CA MET A 104 2.02 3.14 -11.98
C MET A 104 2.70 2.54 -13.20
N LEU A 105 4.00 2.35 -13.13
CA LEU A 105 4.82 1.84 -14.22
C LEU A 105 5.44 0.50 -13.82
N THR A 106 5.48 -0.44 -14.75
CA THR A 106 6.29 -1.65 -14.62
C THR A 106 6.88 -2.03 -15.97
N GLY A 107 8.14 -2.47 -15.97
CA GLY A 107 8.78 -3.03 -17.16
C GLY A 107 8.56 -4.53 -17.31
N GLY A 108 7.86 -5.16 -16.36
CA GLY A 108 7.47 -6.56 -16.42
C GLY A 108 6.08 -6.78 -15.84
N THR A 109 5.94 -7.73 -14.91
CA THR A 109 4.62 -8.13 -14.39
C THR A 109 4.01 -7.04 -13.51
N LEU A 110 2.71 -6.77 -13.70
CA LEU A 110 1.88 -6.00 -12.78
C LEU A 110 0.94 -6.97 -12.05
N GLY A 111 1.12 -7.12 -10.75
CA GLY A 111 0.21 -7.87 -9.88
C GLY A 111 -0.59 -6.92 -9.01
N SER A 112 -1.92 -6.99 -9.03
CA SER A 112 -2.77 -6.24 -8.10
C SER A 112 -3.82 -7.16 -7.48
N SER A 113 -3.85 -7.26 -6.15
CA SER A 113 -4.88 -8.02 -5.42
C SER A 113 -5.61 -7.10 -4.46
N GLN A 114 -6.95 -7.03 -4.56
CA GLN A 114 -7.82 -6.32 -3.61
C GLN A 114 -8.73 -7.34 -2.94
N LYS A 115 -8.84 -7.32 -1.61
CA LYS A 115 -9.82 -8.16 -0.90
C LYS A 115 -11.22 -7.53 -1.05
N THR A 116 -12.02 -8.05 -1.97
CA THR A 116 -13.44 -7.70 -2.07
C THR A 116 -14.20 -8.41 -0.94
N GLU A 117 -14.71 -7.67 0.04
CA GLU A 117 -15.63 -8.25 1.03
C GLU A 117 -16.97 -8.53 0.35
N SER A 118 -17.31 -9.81 0.22
CA SER A 118 -18.58 -10.26 -0.38
C SER A 118 -19.75 -9.90 0.54
N MET A 119 -20.65 -9.03 0.07
CA MET A 119 -21.90 -8.71 0.77
C MET A 119 -22.81 -9.94 0.83
N VAL A 120 -22.90 -10.61 1.98
CA VAL A 120 -23.96 -11.59 2.23
C VAL A 120 -25.18 -10.82 2.72
N THR A 121 -26.20 -10.69 1.88
CA THR A 121 -27.51 -10.16 2.28
C THR A 121 -28.12 -11.08 3.34
N PRO A 122 -28.47 -10.61 4.56
CA PRO A 122 -29.22 -11.42 5.50
C PRO A 122 -30.64 -11.63 4.97
N ALA A 123 -31.00 -12.88 4.67
CA ALA A 123 -32.37 -13.27 4.38
C ALA A 123 -33.17 -13.20 5.69
N PHE A 124 -33.96 -12.14 5.87
CA PHE A 124 -34.96 -12.10 6.94
C PHE A 124 -36.02 -13.17 6.65
N ALA A 125 -36.05 -14.23 7.46
CA ALA A 125 -37.13 -15.19 7.46
C ALA A 125 -38.43 -14.52 7.93
N THR A 126 -39.49 -14.65 7.13
CA THR A 126 -40.86 -14.22 7.47
C THR A 126 -41.36 -14.88 8.76
N PRO A 127 -41.97 -14.15 9.71
CA PRO A 127 -42.62 -14.77 10.86
C PRO A 127 -43.93 -15.46 10.43
N ILE A 128 -44.07 -16.74 10.76
CA ILE A 128 -45.36 -17.44 10.72
C ILE A 128 -46.10 -17.08 12.00
N LEU A 129 -47.17 -16.30 11.89
CA LEU A 129 -48.15 -16.12 12.96
C LEU A 129 -49.06 -17.35 13.00
N THR A 130 -48.77 -18.30 13.89
CA THR A 130 -49.72 -19.35 14.24
C THR A 130 -50.64 -18.84 15.34
N THR A 131 -51.90 -18.56 14.99
CA THR A 131 -53.00 -18.34 15.94
C THR A 131 -53.40 -19.69 16.55
N SER A 132 -53.40 -19.81 17.89
CA SER A 132 -54.02 -20.94 18.60
C SER A 132 -55.17 -20.42 19.48
N TRP A 133 -56.34 -21.05 19.34
CA TRP A 133 -57.54 -20.82 20.15
C TRP A 133 -57.62 -21.84 21.31
N LEU A 134 -58.45 -21.53 22.32
CA LEU A 134 -59.11 -22.37 23.34
C LEU A 134 -58.56 -22.30 24.77
N ALA A 135 -59.31 -21.60 25.63
CA ALA A 135 -59.95 -22.17 26.83
C ALA A 135 -61.14 -21.28 27.21
#